data_AF-A0A4R5P9Y3-F1
#
_entry.id   AF-A0A4R5P9Y3-F1
#
_cell.length_a   1.000
_cell.length_b   1.000
_cell.length_c   1.000
_cell.angle_alpha   90.00
_cell.angle_beta   90.00
_cell.angle_gamma   90.00
#
_symmetry.space_group_name_H-M   'P 1'
#
loop_
_entity.id
_entity.type
_entity.pdbx_description
1 polymer ?
#
loop_
_entity_poly.entity_id
_entity_poly.type
_entity_poly.pdbx_seq_one_letter_code
_entity_poly.pdbx_strand_id
1 'polypeptide(L)'
;MRFKVLTGTALLSIGFAVAACNAPSHDAQPSTQSPQAMTSQAMTSQASTRTGSFTGVDGKHVSGTVTIANGQLKLTGFSSDKGPDLHIYLTKGSDQNAVSAGKELGMVASDTASQTFDVGGVDTSMYDTVLINCDKAKEAFGAAALM
;
A
#
# COMPACT_ATOMS: atom_id res chain seq x y z
N MET A 1 -40.12 3.85 -22.19
CA MET A 1 -41.29 4.19 -21.36
C MET A 1 -40.82 5.04 -20.18
N ARG A 2 -41.39 6.25 -20.07
CA ARG A 2 -41.68 7.04 -18.85
C ARG A 2 -40.59 7.22 -17.79
N PHE A 3 -40.02 8.43 -17.85
CA PHE A 3 -39.35 9.21 -16.81
C PHE A 3 -39.85 8.99 -15.37
N LYS A 4 -38.90 9.05 -14.42
CA LYS A 4 -39.14 9.65 -13.09
C LYS A 4 -37.89 10.39 -12.63
N VAL A 5 -37.98 11.71 -12.73
CA VAL A 5 -37.15 12.69 -12.02
C VAL A 5 -37.62 12.71 -10.57
N LEU A 6 -36.68 12.72 -9.61
CA LEU A 6 -36.98 13.23 -8.28
C LEU A 6 -35.86 14.16 -7.81
N THR A 7 -36.25 15.42 -7.70
CA THR A 7 -35.51 16.58 -7.22
C THR A 7 -35.26 16.47 -5.71
N GLY A 8 -34.04 16.71 -5.27
CA GLY A 8 -33.70 16.80 -3.84
C GLY A 8 -32.63 17.85 -3.62
N THR A 9 -33.04 19.12 -3.56
CA THR A 9 -32.20 20.25 -3.17
C THR A 9 -31.99 20.25 -1.67
N ALA A 10 -30.76 19.98 -1.23
CA ALA A 10 -30.29 20.24 0.12
C ALA A 10 -29.42 21.51 0.11
N LEU A 11 -29.95 22.59 0.68
CA LEU A 11 -29.20 23.80 1.04
C LEU A 11 -29.10 23.84 2.56
N LEU A 12 -27.88 23.78 3.09
CA LEU A 12 -27.53 24.27 4.42
C LEU A 12 -26.06 24.68 4.39
N SER A 13 -25.86 25.94 4.01
CA SER A 13 -24.62 26.68 4.11
C SER A 13 -24.50 27.27 5.52
N ILE A 14 -23.46 26.93 6.27
CA ILE A 14 -22.92 27.79 7.33
C ILE A 14 -21.39 27.62 7.32
N GLY A 15 -20.69 28.67 6.89
CA GLY A 15 -19.26 28.85 7.15
C GLY A 15 -19.04 29.62 8.45
N PHE A 16 -17.80 29.65 8.93
CA PHE A 16 -17.11 30.59 9.86
C PHE A 16 -15.96 29.80 10.53
N ALA A 17 -14.74 30.26 10.73
CA ALA A 17 -13.93 31.37 10.24
C ALA A 17 -12.46 31.02 10.52
N VAL A 18 -11.56 31.72 9.83
CA VAL A 18 -10.10 31.62 9.87
C VAL A 18 -9.57 32.06 11.25
N ALA A 19 -8.73 31.23 11.89
CA ALA A 19 -7.86 31.69 12.97
C ALA A 19 -6.49 32.04 12.39
N ALA A 20 -6.18 33.34 12.41
CA ALA A 20 -4.93 33.93 11.99
C ALA A 20 -3.81 33.75 13.04
N CYS A 21 -2.57 33.73 12.54
CA CYS A 21 -1.29 33.74 13.25
C CYS A 21 -1.15 34.88 14.28
N ASN A 22 -0.36 34.74 15.35
CA ASN A 22 1.09 35.09 15.38
C ASN A 22 1.71 35.21 16.81
N ALA A 23 2.97 34.72 16.93
CA ALA A 23 4.10 35.15 17.78
C ALA A 23 4.04 34.96 19.32
N PRO A 24 5.18 34.82 20.06
CA PRO A 24 6.53 35.35 19.78
C PRO A 24 7.73 34.38 19.84
N SER A 25 8.83 34.83 19.24
CA SER A 25 10.18 34.25 19.30
C SER A 25 10.98 34.79 20.49
N HIS A 26 12.05 34.04 20.81
CA HIS A 26 13.20 34.36 21.66
C HIS A 26 13.02 34.26 23.18
N ASP A 27 13.68 33.27 23.76
CA ASP A 27 14.72 33.54 24.75
C ASP A 27 15.86 32.51 24.59
N ALA A 28 17.08 33.03 24.63
CA ALA A 28 18.31 32.29 24.57
C ALA A 28 18.87 32.06 25.98
N GLN A 29 19.70 31.01 26.09
CA GLN A 29 20.80 30.82 27.07
C GLN A 29 20.49 30.02 28.37
N PRO A 30 21.51 29.46 29.09
CA PRO A 30 22.08 28.12 28.84
C PRO A 30 22.19 27.25 30.12
N SER A 31 22.67 26.02 29.90
CA SER A 31 23.35 25.11 30.86
C SER A 31 22.46 24.18 31.68
N THR A 32 22.55 22.89 31.41
CA THR A 32 23.15 21.91 32.34
C THR A 32 23.28 20.54 31.68
N GLN A 33 24.41 19.89 31.97
CA GLN A 33 24.90 18.66 31.36
C GLN A 33 24.13 17.42 31.82
N SER A 34 24.23 16.35 30.99
CA SER A 34 24.15 14.90 31.29
C SER A 34 22.88 14.17 30.82
N PRO A 35 22.96 12.87 30.48
CA PRO A 35 23.91 12.21 29.59
C PRO A 35 23.19 11.56 28.39
N GLN A 36 23.91 11.47 27.26
CA GLN A 36 23.80 10.42 26.23
C GLN A 36 22.41 9.77 26.07
N ALA A 37 21.52 10.44 25.35
CA ALA A 37 20.46 9.72 24.65
C ALA A 37 21.16 8.81 23.64
N MET A 38 21.22 7.52 23.96
CA MET A 38 21.64 6.48 23.04
C MET A 38 20.93 6.72 21.72
N THR A 39 21.71 7.14 20.72
CA THR A 39 21.30 7.07 19.35
C THR A 39 21.17 5.59 19.08
N SER A 40 19.97 5.05 19.28
CA SER A 40 19.53 3.84 18.60
C SER A 40 19.50 4.23 17.12
N GLN A 41 20.68 4.28 16.51
CA GLN A 41 20.86 3.98 15.11
C GLN A 41 20.34 2.54 14.99
N ALA A 42 19.01 2.44 14.87
CA ALA A 42 18.38 1.34 14.22
C ALA A 42 19.17 1.23 12.91
N MET A 43 19.99 0.19 12.85
CA MET A 43 20.54 -0.33 11.62
C MET A 43 19.32 -0.80 10.83
N THR A 44 18.52 0.14 10.32
CA THR A 44 17.69 -0.10 9.17
C THR A 44 18.72 -0.26 8.08
N SER A 45 19.16 -1.51 7.88
CA SER A 45 19.60 -1.98 6.58
C SER A 45 18.74 -1.21 5.59
N GLN A 46 19.36 -0.33 4.82
CA GLN A 46 18.67 0.46 3.81
C GLN A 46 18.16 -0.55 2.80
N ALA A 47 17.02 -1.17 3.12
CA ALA A 47 16.39 -2.18 2.32
C ALA A 47 16.11 -1.47 1.02
N SER A 48 16.82 -1.89 -0.02
CA SER A 48 16.76 -1.25 -1.32
C SER A 48 15.30 -1.18 -1.71
N THR A 49 14.82 0.03 -2.02
CA THR A 49 13.47 0.21 -2.51
C THR A 49 13.33 -0.61 -3.78
N ARG A 50 12.38 -1.55 -3.80
CA ARG A 50 12.09 -2.38 -4.96
C ARG A 50 10.73 -2.03 -5.52
N THR A 51 10.60 -2.03 -6.84
CA THR A 51 9.35 -1.66 -7.49
C THR A 51 8.97 -2.64 -8.59
N GLY A 52 7.67 -2.68 -8.89
CA GLY A 52 7.13 -3.47 -9.98
C GLY A 52 5.86 -2.87 -10.53
N SER A 53 5.52 -3.23 -11.76
CA SER A 53 4.26 -2.86 -12.40
C SER A 53 3.44 -4.13 -12.60
N PHE A 54 2.16 -4.10 -12.21
CA PHE A 54 1.29 -5.25 -12.43
C PHE A 54 0.97 -5.44 -13.90
N THR A 55 0.98 -6.71 -14.30
CA THR A 55 0.39 -7.18 -15.55
C THR A 55 -0.61 -8.27 -15.20
N GLY A 56 -1.75 -8.27 -15.89
CA GLY A 56 -2.76 -9.32 -15.75
C GLY A 56 -2.26 -10.70 -16.21
N VAL A 57 -2.73 -11.75 -15.55
CA VAL A 57 -2.42 -13.16 -15.86
C VAL A 57 -3.68 -13.84 -16.40
N ASP A 58 -3.53 -14.77 -17.34
CA ASP A 58 -4.65 -15.56 -17.92
C ASP A 58 -5.85 -14.72 -18.39
N GLY A 59 -5.56 -13.57 -19.00
CA GLY A 59 -6.56 -12.66 -19.55
C GLY A 59 -7.32 -11.83 -18.51
N LYS A 60 -6.97 -11.92 -17.22
CA LYS A 60 -7.49 -11.02 -16.18
C LYS A 60 -6.90 -9.61 -16.36
N HIS A 61 -7.63 -8.59 -15.93
CA HIS A 61 -7.15 -7.22 -15.88
C HIS A 61 -6.60 -6.91 -14.50
N VAL A 62 -5.32 -6.55 -14.44
CA VAL A 62 -4.68 -5.96 -13.25
C VAL A 62 -3.70 -4.89 -13.71
N SER A 63 -3.74 -3.73 -13.06
CA SER A 63 -2.84 -2.61 -13.32
C SER A 63 -2.45 -1.89 -12.04
N GLY A 64 -1.49 -0.98 -12.16
CA GLY A 64 -0.92 -0.22 -11.05
C GLY A 64 0.52 -0.64 -10.78
N THR A 65 1.12 -0.01 -9.77
CA THR A 65 2.49 -0.27 -9.35
C THR A 65 2.54 -0.73 -7.90
N VAL A 66 3.59 -1.46 -7.59
CA VAL A 66 3.95 -1.86 -6.24
C VAL A 66 5.33 -1.32 -5.90
N THR A 67 5.49 -0.85 -4.67
CA THR A 67 6.76 -0.41 -4.09
C THR A 67 6.95 -1.08 -2.75
N ILE A 68 8.10 -1.73 -2.55
CA ILE A 68 8.53 -2.26 -1.26
C ILE A 68 9.62 -1.35 -0.70
N ALA A 69 9.37 -0.75 0.46
CA ALA A 69 10.32 0.10 1.17
C ALA A 69 9.97 0.14 2.66
N ASN A 70 10.99 0.25 3.53
CA ASN A 70 10.79 0.46 4.97
C ASN A 70 9.85 -0.57 5.63
N GLY A 71 9.97 -1.85 5.26
CA GLY A 71 9.13 -2.93 5.81
C GLY A 71 7.68 -2.91 5.32
N GLN A 72 7.35 -2.10 4.31
CA GLN A 72 5.99 -1.96 3.79
C GLN A 72 5.98 -2.24 2.30
N LEU A 73 4.89 -2.85 1.84
CA LEU A 73 4.51 -2.96 0.45
C LEU A 73 3.36 -1.99 0.18
N LYS A 74 3.54 -1.07 -0.76
CA LYS A 74 2.54 -0.07 -1.14
C LYS A 74 2.10 -0.27 -2.58
N LEU A 75 0.80 -0.37 -2.79
CA LEU A 75 0.14 -0.32 -4.09
C LEU A 75 -0.20 1.13 -4.45
N THR A 76 -0.02 1.50 -5.73
CA THR A 76 -0.42 2.82 -6.26
C THR A 76 -1.08 2.66 -7.62
N GLY A 77 -2.23 3.32 -7.81
CA GLY A 77 -3.01 3.20 -9.05
C GLY A 77 -3.55 1.79 -9.29
N PHE A 78 -3.71 0.99 -8.23
CA PHE A 78 -4.16 -0.39 -8.33
C PHE A 78 -5.60 -0.47 -8.86
N SER A 79 -5.81 -1.37 -9.81
CA SER A 79 -7.14 -1.75 -10.29
C SER A 79 -7.07 -3.20 -10.73
N SER A 80 -8.08 -3.98 -10.41
CA SER A 80 -8.18 -5.36 -10.87
C SER A 80 -9.61 -5.75 -11.20
N ASP A 81 -9.75 -6.83 -11.98
CA ASP A 81 -11.00 -7.55 -12.04
C ASP A 81 -11.47 -7.94 -10.63
N LYS A 82 -12.80 -8.04 -10.47
CA LYS A 82 -13.41 -8.45 -9.20
C LYS A 82 -13.17 -9.94 -8.98
N GLY A 83 -12.59 -10.27 -7.83
CA GLY A 83 -12.51 -11.64 -7.31
C GLY A 83 -13.23 -11.73 -5.96
N PRO A 84 -13.86 -12.87 -5.64
CA PRO A 84 -14.58 -13.05 -4.38
C PRO A 84 -13.67 -13.13 -3.14
N ASP A 85 -12.35 -13.31 -3.33
CA ASP A 85 -11.37 -13.51 -2.27
C ASP A 85 -9.96 -13.21 -2.79
N LEU A 86 -9.67 -11.94 -3.06
CA LEU A 86 -8.36 -11.51 -3.60
C LEU A 86 -7.37 -11.24 -2.48
N HIS A 87 -6.17 -11.78 -2.64
CA HIS A 87 -5.06 -11.64 -1.70
C HIS A 87 -3.77 -11.30 -2.43
N ILE A 88 -2.88 -10.62 -1.71
CA ILE A 88 -1.56 -10.21 -2.18
C ILE A 88 -0.46 -11.05 -1.52
N TYR A 89 0.49 -11.50 -2.33
CA TYR A 89 1.56 -12.39 -1.92
C TYR A 89 2.94 -11.88 -2.36
N LEU A 90 3.96 -12.16 -1.54
CA LEU A 90 5.36 -12.18 -1.96
C LEU A 90 5.74 -13.59 -2.39
N THR A 91 6.27 -13.73 -3.61
CA THR A 91 6.43 -15.03 -4.28
C THR A 91 7.72 -15.09 -5.10
N LYS A 92 8.08 -16.32 -5.54
CA LYS A 92 9.08 -16.56 -6.58
C LYS A 92 8.37 -17.11 -7.82
N GLY A 93 8.01 -16.24 -8.76
CA GLY A 93 7.10 -16.56 -9.87
C GLY A 93 5.62 -16.32 -9.57
N SER A 94 4.73 -16.70 -10.50
CA SER A 94 3.33 -16.26 -10.52
C SER A 94 2.29 -17.38 -10.58
N ASP A 95 2.71 -18.63 -10.44
CA ASP A 95 1.83 -19.80 -10.48
C ASP A 95 1.39 -20.27 -9.07
N GLN A 96 0.49 -21.25 -9.00
CA GLN A 96 -0.08 -21.70 -7.73
C GLN A 96 0.93 -22.40 -6.80
N ASN A 97 2.04 -22.92 -7.34
CA ASN A 97 3.13 -23.43 -6.51
C ASN A 97 3.85 -22.26 -5.83
N ALA A 98 4.05 -21.16 -6.58
CA ALA A 98 4.61 -19.91 -6.02
C ALA A 98 3.72 -19.31 -4.92
N VAL A 99 2.39 -19.39 -5.05
CA VAL A 99 1.44 -19.01 -3.97
C VAL A 99 1.66 -19.88 -2.73
N SER A 100 1.76 -21.20 -2.91
CA SER A 100 1.89 -22.16 -1.80
C SER A 100 3.22 -22.02 -1.03
N ALA A 101 4.28 -21.64 -1.74
CA ALA A 101 5.60 -21.37 -1.16
C ALA A 101 5.81 -19.90 -0.76
N GLY A 102 4.85 -19.03 -1.09
CA GLY A 102 4.92 -17.60 -0.91
C GLY A 102 4.51 -17.15 0.49
N LYS A 103 4.60 -15.84 0.71
CA LYS A 103 4.12 -15.18 1.91
C LYS A 103 2.89 -14.33 1.58
N GLU A 104 1.75 -14.71 2.11
CA GLU A 104 0.54 -13.87 2.11
C GLU A 104 0.78 -12.61 2.95
N LEU A 105 0.37 -11.46 2.43
CA LEU A 105 0.37 -10.19 3.17
C LEU A 105 -1.05 -9.75 3.57
N GLY A 106 -2.07 -10.25 2.87
CA GLY A 106 -3.48 -10.10 3.22
C GLY A 106 -4.38 -9.81 2.03
N MET A 107 -5.62 -9.43 2.35
CA MET A 107 -6.67 -9.17 1.37
C MET A 107 -6.44 -7.87 0.59
N VAL A 108 -6.71 -7.89 -0.71
CA VAL A 108 -6.63 -6.70 -1.57
C VAL A 108 -8.02 -6.27 -2.06
N ALA A 109 -8.31 -4.99 -1.95
CA ALA A 109 -9.51 -4.38 -2.51
C ALA A 109 -9.29 -4.02 -3.98
N SER A 110 -10.09 -4.60 -4.87
CA SER A 110 -9.99 -4.43 -6.33
C SER A 110 -10.30 -3.01 -6.84
N ASP A 111 -11.03 -2.21 -6.07
CA ASP A 111 -11.42 -0.82 -6.37
C ASP A 111 -10.69 0.23 -5.52
N THR A 112 -9.70 -0.17 -4.72
CA THR A 112 -8.91 0.77 -3.91
C THR A 112 -7.55 0.98 -4.54
N ALA A 113 -7.35 2.16 -5.14
CA ALA A 113 -6.15 2.48 -5.90
C ALA A 113 -4.86 2.53 -5.07
N SER A 114 -4.94 2.85 -3.78
CA SER A 114 -3.77 2.90 -2.89
C SER A 114 -4.01 2.05 -1.65
N GLN A 115 -3.14 1.07 -1.43
CA GLN A 115 -3.22 0.15 -0.29
C GLN A 115 -1.81 -0.13 0.22
N THR A 116 -1.66 -0.30 1.52
CA THR A 116 -0.36 -0.59 2.15
C THR A 116 -0.48 -1.84 2.99
N PHE A 117 0.51 -2.71 2.87
CA PHE A 117 0.62 -3.97 3.58
C PHE A 117 1.94 -4.02 4.33
N ASP A 118 1.90 -4.52 5.56
CA ASP A 118 3.10 -4.80 6.32
C ASP A 118 3.76 -6.08 5.79
N VAL A 119 5.07 -6.07 5.55
CA VAL A 119 5.77 -7.27 5.08
C VAL A 119 6.17 -8.20 6.23
N GLY A 120 5.91 -7.84 7.48
CA GLY A 120 6.07 -8.72 8.65
C GLY A 120 7.52 -9.09 8.94
N GLY A 121 8.47 -8.20 8.63
CA GLY A 121 9.89 -8.41 8.88
C GLY A 121 10.53 -9.56 8.07
N VAL A 122 9.84 -10.14 7.08
CA VAL A 122 10.48 -11.11 6.18
C VAL A 122 11.52 -10.44 5.28
N ASP A 123 12.58 -11.18 4.97
CA ASP A 123 13.54 -10.75 3.96
C ASP A 123 12.89 -10.76 2.58
N THR A 124 12.48 -9.58 2.14
CA THR A 124 11.83 -9.37 0.84
C THR A 124 12.76 -9.65 -0.34
N SER A 125 14.08 -9.69 -0.12
CA SER A 125 15.09 -9.99 -1.15
C SER A 125 15.00 -11.43 -1.63
N MET A 126 14.37 -12.32 -0.85
CA MET A 126 14.12 -13.71 -1.24
C MET A 126 12.98 -13.86 -2.27
N TYR A 127 12.25 -12.80 -2.58
CA TYR A 127 11.10 -12.85 -3.48
C TYR A 127 11.37 -11.97 -4.71
N ASP A 128 10.91 -12.40 -5.87
CA ASP A 128 11.06 -11.68 -7.14
C ASP A 128 9.73 -11.14 -7.67
N THR A 129 8.61 -11.58 -7.11
CA THR A 129 7.28 -11.29 -7.64
C THR A 129 6.30 -10.93 -6.53
N VAL A 130 5.52 -9.88 -6.75
CA VAL A 130 4.29 -9.60 -6.02
C VAL A 130 3.12 -10.15 -6.84
N LEU A 131 2.33 -11.04 -6.25
CA LEU A 131 1.26 -11.75 -6.93
C LEU A 131 -0.09 -11.40 -6.29
N ILE A 132 -1.07 -11.06 -7.13
CA ILE A 132 -2.48 -11.00 -6.76
C ILE A 132 -3.10 -12.35 -7.12
N ASN A 133 -3.58 -13.08 -6.14
CA ASN A 133 -4.22 -14.38 -6.30
C ASN A 133 -5.65 -14.35 -5.76
N CYS A 134 -6.56 -15.10 -6.38
CA CYS A 134 -7.84 -15.39 -5.77
C CYS A 134 -7.80 -16.77 -5.11
N ASP A 135 -7.84 -16.84 -3.79
CA ASP A 135 -7.62 -18.10 -3.08
C ASP A 135 -8.81 -19.05 -3.21
N LYS A 136 -10.02 -18.50 -3.24
CA LYS A 136 -11.24 -19.28 -3.52
C LYS A 136 -11.22 -19.90 -4.92
N ALA A 137 -10.74 -19.17 -5.93
CA ALA A 137 -10.70 -19.64 -7.32
C ALA A 137 -9.43 -20.45 -7.64
N LYS A 138 -8.37 -20.30 -6.84
CA LYS A 138 -7.01 -20.82 -7.10
C LYS A 138 -6.46 -20.35 -8.44
N GLU A 139 -6.62 -19.06 -8.70
CA GLU A 139 -6.20 -18.41 -9.95
C GLU A 139 -5.40 -17.15 -9.66
N ALA A 140 -4.27 -17.00 -10.36
CA ALA A 140 -3.52 -15.75 -10.40
C ALA A 140 -4.27 -14.71 -11.23
N PHE A 141 -4.39 -13.50 -10.68
CA PHE A 141 -5.03 -12.37 -11.35
C PHE A 141 -4.00 -11.45 -11.99
N GLY A 142 -2.89 -11.19 -11.31
CA GLY A 142 -1.86 -10.31 -11.82
C GLY A 142 -0.56 -10.44 -11.07
N ALA A 143 0.54 -10.24 -11.77
CA ALA A 143 1.89 -10.34 -11.22
C ALA A 143 2.67 -9.06 -11.51
N ALA A 144 3.52 -8.66 -10.56
CA ALA A 144 4.47 -7.59 -10.71
C ALA A 144 5.88 -8.10 -10.33
N ALA A 145 6.77 -8.16 -11.32
CA ALA A 145 8.17 -8.46 -11.07
C ALA A 145 8.82 -7.29 -10.31
N LEU A 146 9.62 -7.61 -9.29
CA LEU A 146 10.28 -6.66 -8.40
C LEU A 146 11.73 -6.43 -8.84
N MET A 147 12.01 -5.20 -9.24
CA MET A 147 13.33 -4.69 -9.64
C MET A 147 13.98 -3.87 -8.53
#